data_AF-A0A7S1TQW7-F1
#
_entry.id   AF-A0A7S1TQW7-F1
#
_cell.length_a   1.000
_cell.length_b   1.000
_cell.length_c   1.000
_cell.angle_alpha   90.00
_cell.angle_beta   90.00
_cell.angle_gamma   90.00
#
_symmetry.space_group_name_H-M   'P 1'
#
loop_
_entity.id
_entity.type
_entity.pdbx_description
1 polymer ?
#
loop_
_entity_poly.entity_id
_entity_poly.type
_entity_poly.pdbx_seq_one_letter_code
_entity_poly.pdbx_strand_id
1 'polypeptide(L)'
;ASIGMASAAASASAAAAAAEVLAPWLFLAGKFRTFHGNQVNLGLHFLTTPLAVAAVFTAVNKAAGHCGAITWAVCAAYLVCMAASVPPLVFVGTAACTVLVAAFAGRLQYAGWAILAGTFCFGYFGQDVSHWATGEATMQSSYQQDDDFWMQLSEHTYFLIPLLFDAVLGEASEARTEKPLLDAPARHVYMIAAGAGAAALVAWMSLNRSGATAKGKTL
;
A
#
# COMPACT_ATOMS: atom_id res chain seq x y z
N ALA A 1 0.55 -32.99 35.30
CA ALA A 1 -0.75 -32.53 34.75
C ALA A 1 -0.84 -30.99 34.64
N SER A 2 -0.38 -30.21 35.61
CA SER A 2 -0.51 -28.73 35.62
C SER A 2 0.30 -27.99 34.55
N ILE A 3 1.50 -28.46 34.19
CA ILE A 3 2.36 -27.79 33.20
C ILE A 3 1.76 -27.84 31.78
N GLY A 4 1.05 -28.92 31.43
CA GLY A 4 0.41 -29.07 30.11
C GLY A 4 -0.79 -28.15 29.91
N MET A 5 -1.56 -27.88 30.97
CA MET A 5 -2.75 -27.01 30.89
C MET A 5 -2.38 -25.53 30.75
N ALA A 6 -1.31 -25.07 31.40
CA ALA A 6 -0.82 -23.70 31.28
C ALA A 6 -0.28 -23.41 29.87
N SER A 7 0.42 -24.37 29.25
CA SER A 7 0.92 -24.26 27.87
C SER A 7 -0.22 -24.21 26.84
N ALA A 8 -1.27 -25.02 27.01
CA ALA A 8 -2.43 -25.02 26.12
C ALA A 8 -3.22 -23.69 26.21
N ALA A 9 -3.41 -23.15 27.41
CA ALA A 9 -4.09 -21.87 27.61
C ALA A 9 -3.33 -20.68 26.99
N ALA A 10 -1.99 -20.66 27.13
CA ALA A 10 -1.15 -19.65 26.50
C ALA A 10 -1.21 -19.72 24.96
N SER A 11 -1.20 -20.94 24.41
CA SER A 11 -1.33 -21.16 22.95
C SER A 11 -2.70 -20.70 22.43
N ALA A 12 -3.78 -20.98 23.15
CA ALA A 12 -5.13 -20.56 22.76
C ALA A 12 -5.30 -19.04 22.82
N SER A 13 -4.74 -18.39 23.84
CA SER A 13 -4.75 -16.92 23.96
C SER A 13 -3.95 -16.25 22.85
N ALA A 14 -2.78 -16.78 22.48
CA ALA A 14 -1.98 -16.27 21.38
C ALA A 14 -2.68 -16.43 20.02
N ALA A 15 -3.36 -17.54 19.79
CA ALA A 15 -4.15 -17.78 18.58
C ALA A 15 -5.34 -16.83 18.46
N ALA A 16 -6.05 -16.57 19.57
CA ALA A 16 -7.16 -15.62 19.60
C ALA A 16 -6.70 -14.18 19.29
N ALA A 17 -5.58 -13.75 19.88
CA ALA A 17 -5.00 -12.43 19.60
C ALA A 17 -4.54 -12.27 18.14
N ALA A 18 -3.97 -13.33 17.55
CA ALA A 18 -3.60 -13.32 16.13
C ALA A 18 -4.83 -13.20 15.21
N ALA A 19 -5.92 -13.89 15.55
CA ALA A 19 -7.17 -13.82 14.80
C ALA A 19 -7.80 -12.42 14.86
N GLU A 20 -7.74 -11.74 16.00
CA GLU A 20 -8.24 -10.37 16.16
C GLU A 20 -7.50 -9.36 15.28
N VAL A 21 -6.17 -9.47 15.19
CA VAL A 21 -5.34 -8.62 14.32
C VAL A 21 -5.63 -8.88 12.83
N LEU A 22 -5.86 -10.14 12.46
CA LEU A 22 -6.02 -10.55 11.07
C LEU A 22 -7.46 -10.36 10.55
N ALA A 23 -8.47 -10.33 11.42
CA ALA A 23 -9.88 -10.22 11.02
C ALA A 23 -10.18 -8.98 10.15
N PRO A 24 -9.69 -7.75 10.46
CA PRO A 24 -9.88 -6.60 9.58
C PRO A 24 -9.27 -6.78 8.19
N TRP A 25 -8.08 -7.37 8.12
CA TRP A 25 -7.42 -7.70 6.85
C TRP A 25 -8.25 -8.69 6.03
N LEU A 26 -8.68 -9.80 6.64
CA LEU A 26 -9.46 -10.83 5.95
C LEU A 26 -10.80 -10.30 5.44
N PHE A 27 -11.44 -9.41 6.20
CA PHE A 27 -12.67 -8.73 5.77
C PHE A 27 -12.41 -7.87 4.53
N LEU A 28 -11.38 -7.02 4.57
CA LEU A 28 -11.04 -6.15 3.45
C LEU A 28 -10.62 -6.94 2.21
N ALA A 29 -9.80 -7.97 2.39
CA ALA A 29 -9.38 -8.89 1.34
C ALA A 29 -10.57 -9.66 0.74
N GLY A 30 -11.50 -10.12 1.57
CA GLY A 30 -12.76 -10.71 1.12
C GLY A 30 -13.58 -9.77 0.25
N LYS A 31 -13.78 -8.53 0.71
CA LYS A 31 -14.47 -7.49 -0.07
C LYS A 31 -13.77 -7.24 -1.40
N PHE A 32 -12.45 -7.12 -1.42
CA PHE A 32 -11.68 -6.90 -2.64
C PHE A 32 -11.86 -8.03 -3.67
N ARG A 33 -11.78 -9.29 -3.24
CA ARG A 33 -11.94 -10.47 -4.12
C ARG A 33 -13.33 -10.56 -4.76
N THR A 34 -14.38 -10.07 -4.09
CA THR A 34 -15.72 -9.99 -4.69
C THR A 34 -15.75 -9.15 -5.98
N PHE A 35 -14.82 -8.22 -6.15
CA PHE A 35 -14.70 -7.35 -7.33
C PHE A 35 -13.53 -7.73 -8.27
N HIS A 36 -12.75 -8.76 -7.93
CA HIS A 36 -11.54 -9.17 -8.66
C HIS A 36 -11.42 -10.70 -8.73
N GLY A 37 -12.46 -11.37 -9.24
CA GLY A 37 -12.47 -12.81 -9.45
C GLY A 37 -11.77 -13.23 -10.75
N ASN A 38 -11.68 -12.33 -11.74
CA ASN A 38 -11.07 -12.58 -13.03
C ASN A 38 -9.55 -12.34 -13.01
N GLN A 39 -8.76 -13.35 -13.38
CA GLN A 39 -7.29 -13.28 -13.41
C GLN A 39 -6.75 -12.29 -14.45
N VAL A 40 -7.49 -12.04 -15.53
CA VAL A 40 -7.13 -11.01 -16.53
C VAL A 40 -7.26 -9.62 -15.91
N ASN A 41 -8.35 -9.36 -15.17
CA ASN A 41 -8.53 -8.09 -14.47
C ASN A 41 -7.40 -7.90 -13.45
N LEU A 42 -7.16 -8.92 -12.63
CA LEU A 42 -6.12 -8.88 -11.62
C LEU A 42 -4.72 -8.66 -12.23
N GLY A 43 -4.40 -9.34 -13.33
CA GLY A 43 -3.16 -9.15 -14.08
C GLY A 43 -3.00 -7.73 -14.64
N LEU A 44 -4.09 -7.14 -15.14
CA LEU A 44 -4.08 -5.73 -15.58
C LEU A 44 -3.85 -4.78 -14.40
N HIS A 45 -4.46 -5.02 -13.24
CA HIS A 45 -4.19 -4.23 -12.03
C HIS A 45 -2.73 -4.33 -11.56
N PHE A 46 -2.11 -5.51 -11.66
CA PHE A 46 -0.67 -5.66 -11.38
C PHE A 46 0.23 -4.81 -12.29
N LEU A 47 -0.26 -4.39 -13.45
CA LEU A 47 0.43 -3.44 -14.31
C LEU A 47 0.05 -1.99 -13.98
N THR A 48 -1.25 -1.70 -13.91
CA THR A 48 -1.77 -0.33 -13.86
C THR A 48 -1.55 0.32 -12.49
N THR A 49 -1.73 -0.41 -11.38
CA THR A 49 -1.48 0.06 -10.02
C THR A 49 -0.04 0.54 -9.81
N PRO A 50 1.01 -0.28 -9.99
CA PRO A 50 2.37 0.18 -9.75
C PRO A 50 2.81 1.31 -10.70
N LEU A 51 2.28 1.36 -11.93
CA LEU A 51 2.54 2.48 -12.85
C LEU A 51 1.97 3.80 -12.31
N ALA A 52 0.72 3.80 -11.84
CA ALA A 52 0.10 4.98 -11.24
C ALA A 52 0.89 5.45 -10.01
N VAL A 53 1.24 4.53 -9.11
CA VAL A 53 2.01 4.84 -7.89
C VAL A 53 3.40 5.39 -8.23
N ALA A 54 4.12 4.76 -9.18
CA ALA A 54 5.44 5.22 -9.60
C ALA A 54 5.39 6.62 -10.22
N ALA A 55 4.36 6.94 -11.01
CA ALA A 55 4.17 8.26 -11.58
C ALA A 55 3.94 9.33 -10.49
N VAL A 56 3.09 9.05 -9.50
CA VAL A 56 2.83 9.95 -8.36
C VAL A 56 4.11 10.17 -7.55
N PHE A 57 4.81 9.10 -7.17
CA PHE A 57 6.06 9.23 -6.43
C PHE A 57 7.12 10.02 -7.19
N THR A 58 7.23 9.79 -8.50
CA THR A 58 8.16 10.56 -9.34
C THR A 58 7.78 12.04 -9.37
N ALA A 59 6.50 12.34 -9.56
CA ALA A 59 5.97 13.70 -9.55
C ALA A 59 6.27 14.41 -8.22
N VAL A 60 6.07 13.74 -7.08
CA VAL A 60 6.38 14.27 -5.75
C VAL A 60 7.87 14.56 -5.59
N ASN A 61 8.75 13.61 -5.95
CA ASN A 61 10.20 13.82 -5.89
C ASN A 61 10.65 14.99 -6.76
N LYS A 62 10.13 15.05 -8.00
CA LYS A 62 10.45 16.11 -8.96
C LYS A 62 9.97 17.48 -8.47
N ALA A 63 8.74 17.56 -7.95
CA ALA A 63 8.18 18.78 -7.37
C ALA A 63 8.97 19.25 -6.15
N ALA A 64 9.52 18.31 -5.36
CA ALA A 64 10.33 18.59 -4.18
C ALA A 64 11.82 18.84 -4.51
N GLY A 65 12.30 18.53 -5.71
CA GLY A 65 13.69 18.70 -6.13
C GLY A 65 14.63 17.60 -5.64
N HIS A 66 14.10 16.39 -5.41
CA HIS A 66 14.85 15.22 -4.96
C HIS A 66 14.94 14.14 -6.04
N CYS A 67 16.04 13.39 -6.05
CA CYS A 67 16.28 12.28 -6.99
C CYS A 67 15.87 10.93 -6.40
N GLY A 68 14.60 10.77 -5.98
CA GLY A 68 14.04 9.50 -5.53
C GLY A 68 14.15 9.20 -4.03
N ALA A 69 14.85 10.03 -3.24
CA ALA A 69 15.01 9.81 -1.79
C ALA A 69 13.67 9.74 -1.05
N ILE A 70 12.68 10.54 -1.47
CA ILE A 70 11.33 10.54 -0.88
C ILE A 70 10.65 9.20 -1.13
N THR A 71 10.78 8.68 -2.36
CA THR A 71 10.16 7.41 -2.72
C THR A 71 10.69 6.29 -1.85
N TRP A 72 12.01 6.16 -1.72
CA TRP A 72 12.61 5.12 -0.90
C TRP A 72 12.21 5.22 0.56
N ALA A 73 12.18 6.44 1.13
CA ALA A 73 11.75 6.65 2.51
C ALA A 73 10.28 6.25 2.73
N VAL A 74 9.37 6.67 1.84
CA VAL A 74 7.94 6.33 1.91
C VAL A 74 7.73 4.82 1.73
N CYS A 75 8.39 4.20 0.75
CA CYS A 75 8.34 2.76 0.52
C CYS A 75 8.84 1.96 1.73
N ALA A 76 9.96 2.37 2.34
CA ALA A 76 10.48 1.70 3.54
C ALA A 76 9.50 1.81 4.72
N ALA A 77 8.96 3.00 4.97
CA ALA A 77 7.96 3.21 6.03
C ALA A 77 6.68 2.40 5.76
N TYR A 78 6.22 2.36 4.51
CA TYR A 78 5.08 1.56 4.09
C TYR A 78 5.29 0.07 4.38
N LEU A 79 6.44 -0.49 4.00
CA LEU A 79 6.74 -1.91 4.26
C LEU A 79 6.83 -2.24 5.74
N VAL A 80 7.38 -1.34 6.58
CA VAL A 80 7.36 -1.55 8.04
C VAL A 80 5.92 -1.65 8.56
N CYS A 81 5.02 -0.80 8.08
CA CYS A 81 3.61 -0.86 8.48
C CYS A 81 2.91 -2.12 7.96
N MET A 82 3.22 -2.54 6.73
CA MET A 82 2.65 -3.75 6.13
C MET A 82 3.09 -5.03 6.84
N ALA A 83 4.34 -5.10 7.31
CA ALA A 83 4.86 -6.28 8.01
C ALA A 83 4.04 -6.65 9.27
N ALA A 84 3.35 -5.68 9.87
CA ALA A 84 2.47 -5.88 11.03
C ALA A 84 0.99 -6.12 10.65
N SER A 85 0.62 -5.95 9.38
CA SER A 85 -0.79 -5.84 8.95
C SER A 85 -1.24 -6.94 7.98
N VAL A 86 -0.32 -7.62 7.30
CA VAL A 86 -0.66 -8.60 6.25
C VAL A 86 0.07 -9.93 6.45
N PRO A 87 -0.45 -11.04 5.89
CA PRO A 87 0.21 -12.34 5.95
C PRO A 87 1.61 -12.33 5.30
N PRO A 88 2.56 -13.19 5.74
CA PRO A 88 3.94 -13.18 5.27
C PRO A 88 4.09 -13.31 3.75
N LEU A 89 3.32 -14.19 3.11
CA LEU A 89 3.43 -14.39 1.65
C LEU A 89 2.91 -13.18 0.86
N VAL A 90 1.82 -12.56 1.32
CA VAL A 90 1.30 -11.29 0.78
C VAL A 90 2.33 -10.18 0.98
N PHE A 91 2.98 -10.13 2.13
CA PHE A 91 4.04 -9.18 2.43
C PHE A 91 5.22 -9.30 1.47
N VAL A 92 5.72 -10.52 1.22
CA VAL A 92 6.86 -10.74 0.32
C VAL A 92 6.55 -10.23 -1.09
N GLY A 93 5.37 -10.56 -1.63
CA GLY A 93 4.92 -10.04 -2.92
C GLY A 93 4.84 -8.51 -2.93
N THR A 94 4.22 -7.95 -1.89
CA THR A 94 4.08 -6.50 -1.70
C THR A 94 5.43 -5.79 -1.62
N ALA A 95 6.39 -6.35 -0.89
CA ALA A 95 7.74 -5.83 -0.75
C ALA A 95 8.47 -5.85 -2.10
N ALA A 96 8.41 -6.96 -2.84
CA ALA A 96 9.00 -7.05 -4.17
C ALA A 96 8.41 -6.01 -5.13
N CYS A 97 7.08 -5.90 -5.20
CA CYS A 97 6.40 -4.91 -6.05
C CYS A 97 6.74 -3.47 -5.63
N THR A 98 6.76 -3.18 -4.34
CA THR A 98 7.10 -1.84 -3.80
C THR A 98 8.53 -1.44 -4.15
N VAL A 99 9.49 -2.37 -4.07
CA VAL A 99 10.88 -2.12 -4.49
C VAL A 99 10.96 -1.85 -6.00
N LEU A 100 10.20 -2.59 -6.82
CA LEU A 100 10.11 -2.35 -8.26
C LEU A 100 9.51 -0.98 -8.58
N VAL A 101 8.45 -0.58 -7.87
CA VAL A 101 7.87 0.78 -7.96
C VAL A 101 8.91 1.84 -7.64
N ALA A 102 9.67 1.67 -6.56
CA ALA A 102 10.71 2.63 -6.17
C ALA A 102 11.82 2.74 -7.23
N ALA A 103 12.29 1.60 -7.73
CA ALA A 103 13.31 1.54 -8.78
C ALA A 103 12.79 2.16 -10.09
N PHE A 104 11.55 1.87 -10.48
CA PHE A 104 10.94 2.40 -11.69
C PHE A 104 10.66 3.90 -11.61
N ALA A 105 10.20 4.41 -10.45
CA ALA A 105 10.08 5.85 -10.21
C ALA A 105 11.45 6.56 -10.35
N GLY A 106 12.53 5.93 -9.89
CA GLY A 106 13.90 6.40 -10.12
C GLY A 106 14.31 6.44 -11.60
N ARG A 107 13.69 5.64 -12.48
CA ARG A 107 13.89 5.76 -13.94
C ARG A 107 13.01 6.85 -14.55
N LEU A 108 11.77 6.99 -14.08
CA LEU A 108 10.83 8.00 -14.56
C LEU A 108 11.24 9.44 -14.20
N GLN A 109 12.18 9.67 -13.28
CA GLN A 109 12.60 11.03 -12.89
C GLN A 109 13.08 11.91 -14.06
N TYR A 110 13.64 11.28 -15.09
CA TYR A 110 14.12 11.94 -16.31
C TYR A 110 12.99 12.29 -17.29
N ALA A 111 11.78 11.75 -17.08
CA ALA A 111 10.62 12.05 -17.92
C ALA A 111 10.10 13.47 -17.68
N GLY A 112 9.52 14.07 -18.73
CA GLY A 112 8.80 15.33 -18.63
C GLY A 112 7.45 15.17 -17.91
N TRP A 113 6.89 16.27 -17.41
CA TRP A 113 5.61 16.28 -16.69
C TRP A 113 4.45 15.67 -17.50
N ALA A 114 4.43 15.88 -18.82
CA ALA A 114 3.42 15.30 -19.70
C ALA A 114 3.46 13.76 -19.71
N ILE A 115 4.66 13.16 -19.70
CA ILE A 115 4.82 11.70 -19.64
C ILE A 115 4.35 11.20 -18.27
N LEU A 116 4.73 11.88 -17.17
CA LEU A 116 4.29 11.49 -15.83
C LEU A 116 2.76 11.54 -15.69
N ALA A 117 2.12 12.59 -16.21
CA ALA A 117 0.67 12.70 -16.24
C ALA A 117 0.04 11.59 -17.10
N GLY A 118 0.60 11.31 -18.28
CA GLY A 118 0.15 10.22 -19.14
C GLY A 118 0.27 8.84 -18.47
N THR A 119 1.40 8.56 -17.81
CA THR A 119 1.61 7.32 -17.05
C THR A 119 0.62 7.19 -15.88
N PHE A 120 0.38 8.29 -15.15
CA PHE A 120 -0.63 8.30 -14.10
C PHE A 120 -2.03 8.03 -14.66
N CYS A 121 -2.45 8.75 -15.70
CA CYS A 121 -3.77 8.56 -16.32
C CYS A 121 -3.94 7.13 -16.85
N PHE A 122 -2.92 6.58 -17.51
CA PHE A 122 -2.95 5.19 -17.97
C PHE A 122 -3.06 4.20 -16.80
N GLY A 123 -2.28 4.39 -15.73
CA GLY A 123 -2.36 3.53 -14.55
C GLY A 123 -3.65 3.69 -13.75
N TYR A 124 -4.24 4.88 -13.71
CA TYR A 124 -5.48 5.15 -12.99
C TYR A 124 -6.69 4.65 -13.79
N PHE A 125 -6.93 5.19 -14.98
CA PHE A 125 -8.08 4.80 -15.81
C PHE A 125 -7.93 3.40 -16.42
N GLY A 126 -6.71 2.89 -16.55
CA GLY A 126 -6.49 1.50 -16.98
C GLY A 126 -7.10 0.47 -16.03
N GLN A 127 -7.29 0.81 -14.75
CA GLN A 127 -8.01 -0.03 -13.78
C GLN A 127 -9.52 -0.05 -14.09
N ASP A 128 -10.13 1.10 -14.40
CA ASP A 128 -11.53 1.13 -14.83
C ASP A 128 -11.74 0.37 -16.14
N VAL A 129 -10.79 0.49 -17.06
CA VAL A 129 -10.80 -0.26 -18.33
C VAL A 129 -10.68 -1.76 -18.10
N SER A 130 -9.88 -2.22 -17.13
CA SER A 130 -9.77 -3.67 -16.84
C SER A 130 -11.07 -4.23 -16.28
N HIS A 131 -11.70 -3.53 -15.33
CA HIS A 131 -13.04 -3.86 -14.83
C HIS A 131 -14.09 -3.91 -15.96
N TRP A 132 -14.11 -2.89 -16.82
CA TRP A 132 -15.02 -2.86 -17.97
C TRP A 132 -14.76 -4.02 -18.94
N ALA A 133 -13.50 -4.32 -19.25
CA ALA A 133 -13.12 -5.39 -20.17
C ALA A 133 -13.45 -6.80 -19.64
N THR A 134 -13.44 -7.01 -18.33
CA THR A 134 -13.80 -8.30 -17.71
C THR A 134 -15.25 -8.39 -17.25
N GLY A 135 -16.01 -7.29 -17.32
CA GLY A 135 -17.40 -7.22 -16.87
C GLY A 135 -17.55 -7.23 -15.35
N GLU A 136 -16.50 -6.88 -14.61
CA GLU A 136 -16.52 -6.82 -13.14
C GLU A 136 -16.81 -5.40 -12.67
N ALA A 137 -17.61 -5.25 -11.61
CA ALA A 137 -17.80 -3.96 -10.96
C ALA A 137 -16.52 -3.52 -10.24
N THR A 138 -16.31 -2.21 -10.08
CA THR A 138 -15.20 -1.69 -9.27
C THR A 138 -15.56 -1.78 -7.79
N MET A 139 -14.61 -2.11 -6.91
CA MET A 139 -14.84 -2.03 -5.47
C MET A 139 -15.23 -0.60 -5.03
N GLN A 140 -14.69 0.42 -5.70
CA GLN A 140 -15.03 1.81 -5.45
C GLN A 140 -16.52 2.12 -5.65
N SER A 141 -17.17 1.49 -6.64
CA SER A 141 -18.60 1.67 -6.86
C SER A 141 -19.46 1.26 -5.65
N SER A 142 -18.95 0.39 -4.77
CA SER A 142 -19.66 -0.08 -3.57
C SER A 142 -19.71 0.92 -2.41
N TYR A 143 -18.86 1.95 -2.43
CA TYR A 143 -18.74 2.91 -1.33
C TYR A 143 -18.69 4.38 -1.76
N GLN A 144 -18.74 4.66 -3.07
CA GLN A 144 -18.64 6.03 -3.60
C GLN A 144 -19.80 6.97 -3.19
N GLN A 145 -20.88 6.43 -2.62
CA GLN A 145 -22.03 7.19 -2.12
C GLN A 145 -22.12 7.18 -0.59
N ASP A 146 -21.13 6.60 0.10
CA ASP A 146 -21.12 6.50 1.56
C ASP A 146 -20.54 7.78 2.18
N ASP A 147 -21.00 8.14 3.39
CA ASP A 147 -20.54 9.35 4.11
C ASP A 147 -19.04 9.32 4.44
N ASP A 148 -18.44 8.13 4.54
CA ASP A 148 -17.03 7.89 4.84
C ASP A 148 -16.21 7.58 3.57
N PHE A 149 -16.68 7.96 2.39
CA PHE A 149 -16.04 7.76 1.09
C PHE A 149 -14.51 7.96 1.12
N TRP A 150 -14.04 9.08 1.67
CA TRP A 150 -12.61 9.41 1.70
C TRP A 150 -11.79 8.46 2.57
N MET A 151 -12.37 7.96 3.66
CA MET A 151 -11.73 6.96 4.51
C MET A 151 -11.64 5.63 3.77
N GLN A 152 -12.74 5.18 3.16
CA GLN A 152 -12.76 3.93 2.39
C GLN A 152 -11.84 3.99 1.17
N LEU A 153 -11.80 5.12 0.45
CA LEU A 153 -10.87 5.34 -0.66
C LEU A 153 -9.41 5.30 -0.19
N SER A 154 -9.11 5.89 0.97
CA SER A 154 -7.76 5.88 1.55
C SER A 154 -7.35 4.47 1.96
N GLU A 155 -8.23 3.71 2.62
CA GLU A 155 -7.98 2.31 2.99
C GLU A 155 -7.77 1.45 1.75
N HIS A 156 -8.63 1.60 0.74
CA HIS A 156 -8.53 0.88 -0.53
C HIS A 156 -7.20 1.18 -1.26
N THR A 157 -6.81 2.47 -1.33
CA THR A 157 -5.55 2.88 -1.97
C THR A 157 -4.33 2.37 -1.20
N TYR A 158 -4.38 2.42 0.14
CA TYR A 158 -3.28 2.00 1.00
C TYR A 158 -3.01 0.49 0.92
N PHE A 159 -4.06 -0.31 0.85
CA PHE A 159 -3.97 -1.77 0.76
C PHE A 159 -4.02 -2.31 -0.68
N LEU A 160 -4.04 -1.46 -1.71
CA LEU A 160 -4.25 -1.93 -3.09
C LEU A 160 -3.22 -2.98 -3.52
N ILE A 161 -1.91 -2.71 -3.34
CA ILE A 161 -0.85 -3.66 -3.70
C ILE A 161 -0.94 -5.00 -2.95
N PRO A 162 -1.03 -5.03 -1.60
CA PRO A 162 -1.16 -6.31 -0.90
C PRO A 162 -2.47 -7.04 -1.21
N LEU A 163 -3.57 -6.33 -1.47
CA LEU A 163 -4.83 -6.95 -1.88
C LEU A 163 -4.73 -7.64 -3.24
N LEU A 164 -3.94 -7.09 -4.18
CA LEU A 164 -3.65 -7.76 -5.45
C LEU A 164 -2.94 -9.10 -5.23
N PHE A 165 -1.93 -9.14 -4.36
CA PHE A 165 -1.22 -10.39 -4.03
C PHE A 165 -2.11 -11.39 -3.31
N ASP A 166 -2.96 -10.93 -2.39
CA ASP A 166 -3.94 -11.80 -1.71
C ASP A 166 -4.92 -12.46 -2.69
N ALA A 167 -5.43 -11.68 -3.65
CA ALA A 167 -6.35 -12.18 -4.67
C ALA A 167 -5.72 -13.27 -5.55
N VAL A 168 -4.41 -13.19 -5.83
CA VAL A 168 -3.68 -14.25 -6.56
C VAL A 168 -3.58 -15.54 -5.76
N LEU A 169 -3.43 -15.45 -4.43
CA LEU A 169 -3.28 -16.63 -3.58
C LEU A 169 -4.54 -17.51 -3.56
N GLY A 170 -5.72 -17.01 -4.00
CA GLY A 170 -6.98 -17.74 -4.30
C GLY A 170 -7.63 -18.47 -3.11
N GLU A 171 -8.92 -18.25 -2.80
CA GLU A 171 -9.59 -18.41 -1.47
C GLU A 171 -9.21 -19.56 -0.50
N ALA A 172 -8.70 -20.70 -0.97
CA ALA A 172 -8.34 -21.85 -0.13
C ALA A 172 -6.91 -21.85 0.46
N SER A 173 -6.02 -20.95 0.03
CA SER A 173 -4.64 -20.86 0.54
C SER A 173 -4.55 -20.61 2.06
N GLU A 174 -3.92 -21.53 2.77
CA GLU A 174 -3.58 -21.45 4.20
C GLU A 174 -2.63 -20.27 4.49
N ALA A 175 -1.80 -19.87 3.53
CA ALA A 175 -0.86 -18.76 3.67
C ALA A 175 -1.54 -17.40 3.91
N ARG A 176 -2.86 -17.30 3.70
CA ARG A 176 -3.65 -16.09 4.02
C ARG A 176 -4.02 -15.94 5.47
N THR A 177 -4.08 -17.04 6.21
CA THR A 177 -4.46 -17.03 7.63
C THR A 177 -3.26 -17.00 8.55
N GLU A 178 -2.06 -17.00 7.99
CA GLU A 178 -0.81 -16.84 8.73
C GLU A 178 -0.76 -15.47 9.44
N LYS A 179 -0.24 -15.50 10.66
CA LYS A 179 -0.03 -14.32 11.47
C LYS A 179 0.94 -13.36 10.76
N PRO A 180 0.73 -12.03 10.86
CA PRO A 180 1.69 -11.05 10.34
C PRO A 180 3.11 -11.27 10.88
N LEU A 181 4.11 -10.78 10.15
CA LEU A 181 5.53 -10.93 10.49
C LEU A 181 5.91 -10.23 11.80
N LEU A 182 5.26 -9.12 12.11
CA LEU A 182 5.46 -8.36 13.35
C LEU A 182 4.22 -8.43 14.23
N ASP A 183 4.43 -8.58 15.53
CA ASP A 183 3.39 -8.41 16.54
C ASP A 183 2.99 -6.93 16.62
N ALA A 184 1.77 -6.60 16.23
CA ALA A 184 1.30 -5.22 16.20
C ALA A 184 0.89 -4.72 17.60
N PRO A 185 1.46 -3.63 18.14
CA PRO A 185 0.72 -2.76 19.04
C PRO A 185 -0.31 -1.95 18.23
N ALA A 186 -1.59 -2.05 18.62
CA ALA A 186 -2.74 -1.27 18.17
C ALA A 186 -2.66 -0.58 16.78
N ARG A 187 -3.39 -1.15 15.80
CA ARG A 187 -3.65 -0.68 14.41
C ARG A 187 -3.72 0.85 14.18
N HIS A 188 -4.17 1.63 15.17
CA HIS A 188 -4.25 3.09 15.08
C HIS A 188 -2.89 3.80 15.09
N VAL A 189 -1.86 3.22 15.72
CA VAL A 189 -0.52 3.83 15.79
C VAL A 189 0.13 3.86 14.41
N TYR A 190 -0.11 2.87 13.56
CA TYR A 190 0.53 2.75 12.25
C TYR A 190 -0.06 3.68 11.17
N MET A 191 -1.39 3.86 11.14
CA MET A 191 -1.99 4.84 10.22
C MET A 191 -1.60 6.28 10.59
N ILE A 192 -1.53 6.58 11.89
CA ILE A 192 -1.07 7.88 12.39
C ILE A 192 0.43 8.04 12.13
N ALA A 193 1.27 7.01 12.34
CA ALA A 193 2.70 7.08 12.09
C ALA A 193 3.05 7.19 10.59
N ALA A 194 2.30 6.54 9.70
CA ALA A 194 2.47 6.69 8.26
C ALA A 194 2.08 8.12 7.80
N GLY A 195 0.96 8.65 8.30
CA GLY A 195 0.55 10.03 8.04
C GLY A 195 1.51 11.07 8.64
N ALA A 196 1.97 10.86 9.87
CA ALA A 196 2.92 11.72 10.56
C ALA A 196 4.32 11.64 9.97
N GLY A 197 4.77 10.47 9.50
CA GLY A 197 6.03 10.29 8.79
C GLY A 197 6.05 11.02 7.46
N ALA A 198 4.95 10.94 6.68
CA ALA A 198 4.79 11.72 5.47
C ALA A 198 4.76 13.23 5.75
N ALA A 199 4.04 13.67 6.79
CA ALA A 199 4.00 15.08 7.20
C ALA A 199 5.34 15.61 7.72
N ALA A 200 6.06 14.84 8.54
CA ALA A 200 7.38 15.19 9.06
C ALA A 200 8.43 15.26 7.96
N LEU A 201 8.36 14.35 6.97
CA LEU A 201 9.22 14.38 5.79
C LEU A 201 8.96 15.65 4.95
N VAL A 202 7.70 16.01 4.73
CA VAL A 202 7.30 17.25 4.05
C VAL A 202 7.74 18.50 4.84
N ALA A 203 7.63 18.48 6.17
CA ALA A 203 8.07 19.58 7.03
C ALA A 203 9.60 19.74 7.00
N TRP A 204 10.35 18.65 7.11
CA TRP A 204 11.82 18.65 6.99
C TRP A 204 12.29 19.18 5.63
N MET A 205 11.62 18.79 4.54
CA MET A 205 11.92 19.30 3.19
C MET A 205 11.64 20.80 3.06
N SER A 206 10.55 21.27 3.65
CA SER A 206 10.18 22.70 3.65
C SER A 206 11.21 23.54 4.40
N LEU A 207 11.75 23.02 5.51
CA LEU A 207 12.80 23.66 6.29
C LEU A 207 14.17 23.66 5.57
N ASN A 208 14.48 22.65 4.76
CA ASN A 208 15.73 22.61 4.02
C ASN A 208 15.72 23.42 2.71
N ARG A 209 14.55 23.67 2.12
CA ARG A 209 14.41 24.59 0.97
C ARG A 209 14.68 26.05 1.33
N SER A 210 14.27 26.49 2.53
CA SER A 210 14.51 27.86 3.00
C SER A 210 15.99 28.12 3.35
N GLY A 211 16.75 27.09 3.71
CA GLY A 211 18.21 27.21 3.92
C GLY A 211 19.02 27.34 2.62
N ALA A 212 18.55 26.73 1.52
CA ALA A 212 19.23 26.80 0.22
C ALA A 212 19.04 28.15 -0.48
N THR A 213 17.88 28.80 -0.31
CA THR A 213 17.60 30.13 -0.89
C THR A 213 18.31 31.27 -0.14
N ALA A 214 18.63 31.09 1.15
CA ALA A 214 19.36 32.08 1.95
C ALA A 214 20.84 32.21 1.55
N LYS A 215 21.49 31.13 1.09
CA LYS A 215 22.91 31.13 0.68
C LYS A 215 23.16 31.67 -0.74
N GLY A 216 22.11 31.94 -1.52
CA GLY A 216 22.21 32.47 -2.89
C GLY A 216 22.12 34.00 -3.01
N LYS A 217 22.00 34.74 -1.90
CA LYS A 217 21.83 36.21 -1.88
C LYS A 217 23.02 36.99 -1.32
N THR A 218 24.18 36.37 -1.20
CA THR A 218 25.45 37.07 -0.93
C THR A 218 26.32 37.03 -2.18
N LEU A 219 25.96 37.83 -3.18
CA LEU A 219 26.84 38.37 -4.21
C LEU A 219 26.43 39.82 -4.47
#